data_AF-A0A6A5EHW2-F1
#
_entry.id   AF-A0A6A5EHW2-F1
#
_cell.length_a   1.000
_cell.length_b   1.000
_cell.length_c   1.000
_cell.angle_alpha   90.00
_cell.angle_beta   90.00
_cell.angle_gamma   90.00
#
_symmetry.space_group_name_H-M   'P 1'
#
loop_
_entity.id
_entity.type
_entity.pdbx_description
1 polymer ?
#
loop_
_entity_poly.entity_id
_entity_poly.type
_entity_poly.pdbx_seq_one_letter_code
_entity_poly.pdbx_strand_id
1 'polypeptide(L)'
;MTELLVELESQRAEGIEEALLNCLDTAGFSEEWVKKNWFSFLSDGASVMLGKNSGVATRLTARYPNLFKWHCMNHRLELAVSDVVDEVQAVNHFKSFLEKIHNLYSQSNKNSRELLEAAQEVGSQVLKIGRVLSTQWVASSFRSVKAVWRSYEVLNRHFENAAGDETRNSKERQTYRGLAHRMQSKEFLCDLGLMYDALSELANLSQQLQAHSITLLRADHLLKRTIRVLASFKDTPGEKSKEALAAQALGQFGSVPLHSNAKLTPINAKQFLQSLINNMEKRLSFEEFIPPPCAAPPVDETSPQVVSDQVASTSSAISINSFPSLSIALVQDETVAESTQAQSVVANQALQEWRAIRAQQDQEYNTSLLVDQEKERKKLAYQACEERRQKAIEGRRQRLSACEEPSDGALIKFKYPNGHINGRKFSLSEPIQILFDFVGQVKLPVKSL
;
A
#
# COMPACT_ATOMS: atom_id res chain seq x y z
N MET A 1 8.75 -19.09 -0.50
CA MET A 1 8.08 -18.93 0.80
C MET A 1 6.89 -19.87 0.76
N THR A 2 6.92 -20.96 1.53
CA THR A 2 5.78 -21.89 1.64
C THR A 2 4.76 -21.21 2.55
N GLU A 3 3.62 -20.78 2.00
CA GLU A 3 2.50 -20.35 2.83
C GLU A 3 1.89 -21.60 3.46
N LEU A 4 2.11 -21.76 4.77
CA LEU A 4 1.50 -22.83 5.56
C LEU A 4 0.20 -22.28 6.16
N LEU A 5 -0.92 -22.83 5.73
CA LEU A 5 -2.23 -22.55 6.34
C LEU A 5 -2.54 -23.68 7.31
N VAL A 6 -2.90 -23.31 8.53
CA VAL A 6 -3.15 -24.22 9.65
C VAL A 6 -4.52 -23.89 10.21
N GLU A 7 -5.38 -24.90 10.30
CA GLU A 7 -6.65 -24.77 10.99
C GLU A 7 -6.43 -24.88 12.49
N LEU A 8 -6.98 -23.93 13.25
CA LEU A 8 -6.82 -23.87 14.69
C LEU A 8 -8.02 -24.49 15.40
N GLU A 9 -7.77 -25.46 16.26
CA GLU A 9 -8.81 -26.03 17.14
C GLU A 9 -9.27 -25.01 18.21
N SER A 10 -8.41 -24.05 18.56
CA SER A 10 -8.69 -22.99 19.52
C SER A 10 -8.06 -21.66 19.10
N GLN A 11 -8.85 -20.58 19.15
CA GLN A 11 -8.39 -19.22 18.89
C GLN A 11 -7.85 -18.53 20.15
N ARG A 12 -7.64 -19.26 21.25
CA ARG A 12 -6.97 -18.74 22.45
C ARG A 12 -5.47 -18.74 22.22
N ALA A 13 -4.75 -17.84 22.91
CA ALA A 13 -3.32 -17.69 22.75
C ALA A 13 -2.53 -18.99 22.95
N GLU A 14 -2.95 -19.85 23.89
CA GLU A 14 -2.35 -21.16 24.12
C GLU A 14 -2.49 -22.09 22.91
N GLY A 15 -3.69 -22.20 22.34
CA GLY A 15 -3.91 -23.03 21.16
C GLY A 15 -3.17 -22.52 19.92
N ILE A 16 -3.04 -21.20 19.77
CA ILE A 16 -2.26 -20.58 18.68
C ILE A 16 -0.76 -20.85 18.87
N GLU A 17 -0.25 -20.70 20.09
CA GLU A 17 1.16 -21.01 20.40
C GLU A 17 1.47 -22.48 20.11
N GLU A 18 0.65 -23.41 20.61
CA GLU A 18 0.83 -24.84 20.41
C GLU A 18 0.82 -25.20 18.93
N ALA A 19 -0.18 -24.70 18.17
CA ALA A 19 -0.24 -24.92 16.74
C ALA A 19 1.01 -24.39 16.01
N LEU A 20 1.50 -23.21 16.40
CA LEU A 20 2.71 -22.61 15.81
C LEU A 20 3.96 -23.47 16.08
N LEU A 21 4.14 -23.96 17.31
CA LEU A 21 5.28 -24.80 17.66
C LEU A 21 5.21 -26.17 16.99
N ASN A 22 4.01 -26.78 16.93
CA ASN A 22 3.80 -28.02 16.20
C ASN A 22 4.11 -27.86 14.71
N CYS A 23 3.82 -26.70 14.12
CA CYS A 23 4.18 -26.41 12.72
C CYS A 23 5.68 -26.31 12.52
N LEU A 24 6.42 -25.71 13.46
CA LEU A 24 7.87 -25.65 13.41
C LEU A 24 8.48 -27.06 13.53
N ASP A 25 7.99 -27.87 14.47
CA ASP A 25 8.45 -29.25 14.66
C ASP A 25 8.15 -30.12 13.42
N THR A 26 6.94 -30.04 12.88
CA THR A 26 6.54 -30.77 11.65
C THR A 26 7.36 -30.33 10.44
N ALA A 27 7.80 -29.07 10.40
CA ALA A 27 8.71 -28.56 9.36
C ALA A 27 10.18 -28.98 9.57
N GLY A 28 10.49 -29.73 10.63
CA GLY A 28 11.82 -30.26 10.95
C GLY A 28 12.69 -29.32 11.80
N PHE A 29 12.12 -28.27 12.39
CA PHE A 29 12.84 -27.37 13.29
C PHE A 29 12.77 -27.88 14.72
N SER A 30 13.86 -28.49 15.20
CA SER A 30 13.96 -28.94 16.59
C SER A 30 13.93 -27.76 17.57
N GLU A 31 13.51 -28.02 18.81
CA GLU A 31 13.42 -26.98 19.85
C GLU A 31 14.75 -26.25 20.09
N GLU A 32 15.86 -26.98 20.12
CA GLU A 32 17.20 -26.39 20.25
C GLU A 32 17.55 -25.47 19.06
N TRP A 33 17.16 -25.86 17.85
CA TRP A 33 17.34 -25.01 16.67
C TRP A 33 16.50 -23.74 16.78
N VAL A 34 15.22 -23.87 17.14
CA VAL A 34 14.30 -22.73 17.31
C VAL A 34 14.81 -21.76 18.36
N LYS A 35 15.24 -22.27 19.52
CA LYS A 35 15.79 -21.47 20.62
C LYS A 35 17.03 -20.66 20.21
N LYS A 36 17.86 -21.20 19.31
CA LYS A 36 19.09 -20.54 18.83
C LYS A 36 18.84 -19.58 17.67
N ASN A 37 17.87 -19.86 16.80
CA ASN A 37 17.72 -19.19 15.50
C ASN A 37 16.43 -18.38 15.34
N TRP A 38 15.48 -18.46 16.26
CA TRP A 38 14.25 -17.67 16.17
C TRP A 38 14.44 -16.28 16.81
N PHE A 39 14.68 -15.29 15.95
CA PHE A 39 15.02 -13.93 16.38
C PHE A 39 13.81 -13.06 16.69
N SER A 40 12.72 -13.18 15.93
CA SER A 40 11.56 -12.28 16.09
C SER A 40 10.21 -12.90 15.80
N PHE A 41 9.19 -12.41 16.48
CA PHE A 41 7.79 -12.72 16.26
C PHE A 41 7.02 -11.45 15.87
N LEU A 42 6.39 -11.47 14.70
CA LEU A 42 5.60 -10.35 14.16
C LEU A 42 4.11 -10.67 14.14
N SER A 43 3.27 -9.76 14.61
CA SER A 43 1.81 -9.91 14.54
C SER A 43 1.05 -8.59 14.48
N ASP A 44 -0.26 -8.64 14.24
CA ASP A 44 -1.17 -7.51 14.06
C ASP A 44 -1.48 -6.75 15.37
N GLY A 45 -0.99 -7.20 16.52
CA GLY A 45 -1.21 -6.52 17.80
C GLY A 45 -2.58 -6.73 18.41
N ALA A 46 -3.37 -7.69 17.91
CA ALA A 46 -4.53 -8.18 18.63
C ALA A 46 -4.13 -8.62 20.04
N SER A 47 -5.02 -8.41 21.02
CA SER A 47 -4.76 -8.77 22.43
C SER A 47 -4.36 -10.24 22.59
N VAL A 48 -4.95 -11.14 21.81
CA VAL A 48 -4.59 -12.57 21.81
C VAL A 48 -3.16 -12.81 21.31
N MET A 49 -2.63 -11.98 20.41
CA MET A 49 -1.31 -12.14 19.82
C MET A 49 -0.22 -11.42 20.61
N LEU A 50 -0.40 -10.14 20.91
CA LEU A 50 0.63 -9.31 21.56
C LEU A 50 0.27 -8.87 23.00
N GLY A 51 -0.83 -9.39 23.58
CA GLY A 51 -1.29 -9.01 24.91
C GLY A 51 -0.28 -9.31 26.01
N LYS A 52 -0.16 -8.38 26.97
CA LYS A 52 0.90 -8.38 28.01
C LYS A 52 0.82 -9.54 29.00
N ASN A 53 -0.37 -10.09 29.25
CA ASN A 53 -0.58 -11.08 30.32
C ASN A 53 -0.57 -12.52 29.81
N SER A 54 -1.23 -12.75 28.67
CA SER A 54 -1.49 -14.10 28.16
C SER A 54 -1.45 -14.21 26.65
N GLY A 55 -0.99 -13.17 25.95
CA GLY A 55 -0.89 -13.20 24.49
C GLY A 55 0.18 -14.18 23.99
N VAL A 56 0.05 -14.63 22.74
CA VAL A 56 1.00 -15.57 22.09
C VAL A 56 2.44 -15.09 22.22
N ALA A 57 2.72 -13.83 21.92
CA ALA A 57 4.05 -13.25 22.04
C ALA A 57 4.58 -13.33 23.47
N THR A 58 3.73 -13.07 24.48
CA THR A 58 4.13 -13.13 25.89
C THR A 58 4.52 -14.56 26.28
N ARG A 59 3.73 -15.55 25.84
CA ARG A 59 4.01 -16.98 26.08
C ARG A 59 5.29 -17.42 25.37
N LEU A 60 5.43 -17.07 24.09
CA LEU A 60 6.64 -17.34 23.32
C LEU A 60 7.88 -16.68 23.92
N THR A 61 7.80 -15.44 24.40
CA THR A 61 8.94 -14.77 25.06
C THR A 61 9.28 -15.38 26.42
N ALA A 62 8.33 -16.03 27.10
CA ALA A 62 8.63 -16.79 28.31
C ALA A 62 9.38 -18.09 28.00
N ARG A 63 9.06 -18.76 26.88
CA ARG A 63 9.75 -19.97 26.41
C ARG A 63 11.09 -19.67 25.73
N TYR A 64 11.15 -18.57 24.98
CA TYR A 64 12.31 -18.12 24.21
C TYR A 64 12.66 -16.67 24.60
N PRO A 65 13.46 -16.46 25.67
CA PRO A 65 13.74 -15.12 26.22
C PRO A 65 14.40 -14.13 25.24
N ASN A 66 15.11 -14.63 24.22
CA ASN A 66 15.77 -13.80 23.21
C ASN A 66 14.84 -13.40 22.05
N LEU A 67 13.58 -13.87 22.05
CA LEU A 67 12.64 -13.61 20.98
C LEU A 67 12.14 -12.16 21.05
N PHE A 68 12.36 -11.42 19.99
CA PHE A 68 11.89 -10.05 19.88
C PHE A 68 10.48 -9.98 19.30
N LYS A 69 9.53 -9.39 20.04
CA LYS A 69 8.16 -9.18 19.54
C LYS A 69 8.04 -7.85 18.80
N TRP A 70 7.37 -7.87 17.65
CA TRP A 70 7.19 -6.69 16.81
C TRP A 70 5.73 -6.53 16.37
N HIS A 71 5.22 -5.32 16.55
CA HIS A 71 3.88 -4.97 16.10
C HIS A 71 3.92 -4.53 14.64
N CYS A 72 3.14 -5.21 13.80
CA CYS A 72 3.06 -4.96 12.36
C CYS A 72 2.87 -3.47 12.04
N MET A 73 3.77 -2.91 11.22
CA MET A 73 3.74 -1.50 10.85
C MET A 73 2.46 -1.12 10.13
N ASN A 74 1.95 -1.98 9.25
CA ASN A 74 0.68 -1.69 8.59
C ASN A 74 -0.48 -1.65 9.57
N HIS A 75 -0.52 -2.54 10.56
CA HIS A 75 -1.56 -2.46 11.57
C HIS A 75 -1.42 -1.19 12.42
N ARG A 76 -0.19 -0.79 12.79
CA ARG A 76 0.06 0.49 13.47
C ARG A 76 -0.42 1.69 12.64
N LEU A 77 -0.24 1.65 11.31
CA LEU A 77 -0.76 2.66 10.38
C LEU A 77 -2.30 2.68 10.35
N GLU A 78 -2.95 1.51 10.35
CA GLU A 78 -4.42 1.42 10.47
C GLU A 78 -4.92 2.06 11.77
N LEU A 79 -4.27 1.76 12.89
CA LEU A 79 -4.61 2.35 14.19
C LEU A 79 -4.43 3.86 14.18
N ALA A 80 -3.37 4.38 13.56
CA ALA A 80 -3.17 5.82 13.41
C ALA A 80 -4.33 6.48 12.65
N VAL A 81 -4.81 5.86 11.57
CA VAL A 81 -5.98 6.36 10.83
C VAL A 81 -7.27 6.24 11.64
N SER A 82 -7.44 5.16 12.41
CA SER A 82 -8.58 4.98 13.30
C SER A 82 -8.65 6.08 14.36
N ASP A 83 -7.52 6.43 14.99
CA ASP A 83 -7.45 7.49 15.99
C ASP A 83 -7.90 8.85 15.40
N VAL A 84 -7.54 9.15 14.15
CA VAL A 84 -7.97 10.38 13.46
C VAL A 84 -9.48 10.43 13.26
N VAL A 85 -10.11 9.29 12.95
CA VAL A 85 -11.58 9.20 12.80
C VAL A 85 -12.29 9.52 14.12
N ASP A 86 -11.70 9.12 15.25
CA ASP A 86 -12.21 9.40 16.58
C ASP A 86 -11.98 10.86 17.00
N GLU A 87 -10.84 11.45 16.61
CA GLU A 87 -10.47 12.85 16.92
C GLU A 87 -11.21 13.89 16.05
N VAL A 88 -11.45 13.59 14.76
CA VAL A 88 -12.01 14.54 13.79
C VAL A 88 -13.44 14.14 13.42
N GLN A 89 -14.40 14.61 14.21
CA GLN A 89 -15.82 14.21 14.09
C GLN A 89 -16.42 14.38 12.67
N ALA A 90 -15.99 15.38 11.91
CA ALA A 90 -16.46 15.59 10.53
C ALA A 90 -16.15 14.38 9.61
N VAL A 91 -15.06 13.66 9.87
CA VAL A 91 -14.70 12.44 9.13
C VAL A 91 -15.75 11.33 9.32
N ASN A 92 -16.43 11.28 10.47
CA ASN A 92 -17.52 10.31 10.70
C ASN A 92 -18.70 10.57 9.75
N HIS A 93 -19.05 11.83 9.49
CA HIS A 93 -20.11 12.15 8.53
C HIS A 93 -19.75 11.71 7.11
N PHE A 94 -18.49 11.90 6.70
CA PHE A 94 -17.98 11.42 5.42
C PHE A 94 -18.03 9.89 5.34
N LYS A 95 -17.51 9.21 6.37
CA LYS A 95 -17.51 7.75 6.50
C LYS A 95 -18.92 7.17 6.40
N SER A 96 -19.87 7.68 7.21
CA SER A 96 -21.26 7.22 7.21
C SER A 96 -21.94 7.41 5.86
N PHE A 97 -21.58 8.44 5.10
CA PHE A 97 -22.12 8.63 3.76
C PHE A 97 -21.58 7.57 2.78
N LEU A 98 -20.27 7.31 2.77
CA LEU A 98 -19.70 6.26 1.91
C LEU A 98 -20.17 4.85 2.30
N GLU A 99 -20.40 4.59 3.58
CA GLU A 99 -21.02 3.34 4.05
C GLU A 99 -22.46 3.19 3.53
N LYS A 100 -23.26 4.27 3.48
CA LYS A 100 -24.59 4.24 2.86
C LYS A 100 -24.51 3.88 1.38
N ILE A 101 -23.58 4.50 0.63
CA ILE A 101 -23.36 4.18 -0.79
C ILE A 101 -22.97 2.71 -0.95
N HIS A 102 -22.02 2.21 -0.15
CA HIS A 102 -21.63 0.80 -0.16
C HIS A 102 -22.83 -0.11 0.08
N ASN A 103 -23.62 0.14 1.14
CA ASN A 103 -24.73 -0.72 1.53
C ASN A 103 -25.83 -0.74 0.45
N LEU A 104 -26.10 0.38 -0.22
CA LEU A 104 -27.08 0.46 -1.31
C LEU A 104 -26.77 -0.52 -2.45
N TYR A 105 -25.51 -0.68 -2.81
CA TYR A 105 -25.10 -1.56 -3.91
C TYR A 105 -24.76 -2.97 -3.46
N SER A 106 -24.20 -3.14 -2.25
CA SER A 106 -23.86 -4.47 -1.74
C SER A 106 -25.10 -5.30 -1.38
N GLN A 107 -26.22 -4.66 -1.05
CA GLN A 107 -27.45 -5.33 -0.60
C GLN A 107 -28.51 -5.48 -1.71
N SER A 108 -28.33 -4.80 -2.85
CA SER A 108 -29.35 -4.77 -3.91
C SER A 108 -28.73 -4.96 -5.29
N ASN A 109 -28.99 -6.14 -5.87
CA ASN A 109 -28.67 -6.42 -7.27
C ASN A 109 -29.47 -5.50 -8.22
N LYS A 110 -30.66 -5.05 -7.82
CA LYS A 110 -31.45 -4.07 -8.58
C LYS A 110 -30.68 -2.75 -8.69
N ASN A 111 -30.27 -2.18 -7.56
CA ASN A 111 -29.51 -0.91 -7.54
C ASN A 111 -28.19 -1.04 -8.29
N SER A 112 -27.54 -2.21 -8.24
CA SER A 112 -26.31 -2.46 -9.00
C SER A 112 -26.54 -2.47 -10.53
N ARG A 113 -27.68 -2.98 -11.00
CA ARG A 113 -28.06 -2.92 -12.42
C ARG A 113 -28.43 -1.51 -12.85
N GLU A 114 -29.25 -0.81 -12.08
CA GLU A 114 -29.63 0.59 -12.35
C GLU A 114 -28.41 1.52 -12.36
N LEU A 115 -27.41 1.25 -11.51
CA LEU A 115 -26.14 1.98 -11.54
C LEU A 115 -25.36 1.73 -12.84
N LEU A 116 -25.40 0.51 -13.39
CA LEU A 116 -24.77 0.18 -14.66
C LEU A 116 -25.50 0.83 -15.84
N GLU A 117 -26.84 0.92 -15.78
CA GLU A 117 -27.65 1.66 -16.75
C GLU A 117 -27.28 3.16 -16.74
N ALA A 118 -27.21 3.79 -15.56
CA ALA A 118 -26.74 5.16 -15.42
C ALA A 118 -25.28 5.34 -15.92
N ALA A 119 -24.45 4.30 -15.80
CA ALA A 119 -23.08 4.32 -16.30
C ALA A 119 -23.03 4.38 -17.83
N GLN A 120 -23.95 3.66 -18.50
CA GLN A 120 -24.09 3.69 -19.96
C GLN A 120 -24.57 5.06 -20.44
N GLU A 121 -25.51 5.69 -19.73
CA GLU A 121 -26.00 7.04 -20.04
C GLU A 121 -24.88 8.10 -19.98
N VAL A 122 -24.00 7.99 -18.98
CA VAL A 122 -22.88 8.91 -18.77
C VAL A 122 -21.63 8.52 -19.57
N GLY A 123 -21.63 7.34 -20.22
CA GLY A 123 -20.49 6.83 -20.97
C GLY A 123 -19.27 6.47 -20.11
N SER A 124 -19.49 6.06 -18.87
CA SER A 124 -18.44 5.82 -17.86
C SER A 124 -18.45 4.39 -17.31
N GLN A 125 -17.34 3.95 -16.72
CA GLN A 125 -17.24 2.66 -16.02
C GLN A 125 -17.40 2.84 -14.51
N VAL A 126 -18.07 1.88 -13.87
CA VAL A 126 -18.27 1.85 -12.43
C VAL A 126 -17.24 0.96 -11.76
N LEU A 127 -16.51 1.52 -10.80
CA LEU A 127 -15.63 0.74 -9.94
C LEU A 127 -16.40 0.22 -8.72
N LYS A 128 -16.02 -0.97 -8.22
CA LYS A 128 -16.63 -1.53 -7.01
C LYS A 128 -16.34 -0.62 -5.81
N ILE A 129 -17.41 -0.10 -5.21
CA ILE A 129 -17.35 0.71 -3.99
C ILE A 129 -17.36 -0.24 -2.80
N GLY A 130 -16.29 -0.22 -1.99
CA GLY A 130 -16.17 -0.97 -0.75
C GLY A 130 -16.51 -0.13 0.48
N ARG A 131 -16.32 -0.71 1.66
CA ARG A 131 -16.34 0.05 2.92
C ARG A 131 -15.13 1.00 3.00
N VAL A 132 -15.26 2.05 3.81
CA VAL A 132 -14.25 3.11 4.00
C VAL A 132 -14.04 3.32 5.48
N LEU A 133 -12.78 3.41 5.91
CA LEU A 133 -12.38 3.66 7.30
C LEU A 133 -13.05 2.67 8.29
N SER A 134 -13.35 1.46 7.82
CA SER A 134 -13.69 0.30 8.63
C SER A 134 -12.41 -0.43 9.05
N THR A 135 -12.51 -1.45 9.89
CA THR A 135 -11.40 -2.29 10.42
C THR A 135 -10.55 -3.03 9.38
N GLN A 136 -10.61 -2.66 8.10
CA GLN A 136 -9.91 -3.33 7.00
C GLN A 136 -9.20 -2.31 6.11
N TRP A 137 -7.87 -2.30 6.25
CA TRP A 137 -6.80 -1.70 5.44
C TRP A 137 -7.09 -0.33 4.78
N VAL A 138 -6.24 0.67 5.05
CA VAL A 138 -6.19 1.99 4.41
C VAL A 138 -6.25 1.87 2.89
N ALA A 139 -5.54 0.91 2.31
CA ALA A 139 -5.55 0.67 0.86
C ALA A 139 -6.95 0.31 0.34
N SER A 140 -7.78 -0.37 1.15
CA SER A 140 -9.18 -0.64 0.82
C SER A 140 -10.04 0.61 0.87
N SER A 141 -9.85 1.43 1.91
CA SER A 141 -10.52 2.73 2.03
C SER A 141 -10.21 3.63 0.83
N PHE A 142 -8.95 3.68 0.40
CA PHE A 142 -8.56 4.43 -0.79
C PHE A 142 -9.24 3.91 -2.07
N ARG A 143 -9.28 2.58 -2.29
CA ARG A 143 -9.97 2.00 -3.45
C ARG A 143 -11.43 2.44 -3.53
N SER A 144 -12.12 2.46 -2.39
CA SER A 144 -13.52 2.89 -2.30
C SER A 144 -13.69 4.39 -2.56
N VAL A 145 -12.85 5.25 -1.96
CA VAL A 145 -12.87 6.69 -2.24
C VAL A 145 -12.55 6.98 -3.72
N LYS A 146 -11.56 6.28 -4.28
CA LYS A 146 -11.22 6.36 -5.70
C LYS A 146 -12.35 5.91 -6.61
N ALA A 147 -13.11 4.89 -6.22
CA ALA A 147 -14.28 4.43 -6.96
C ALA A 147 -15.38 5.50 -6.96
N VAL A 148 -15.67 6.11 -5.80
CA VAL A 148 -16.67 7.19 -5.70
C VAL A 148 -16.25 8.41 -6.51
N TRP A 149 -14.97 8.81 -6.46
CA TRP A 149 -14.44 9.92 -7.27
C TRP A 149 -14.62 9.67 -8.76
N ARG A 150 -14.25 8.48 -9.24
CA ARG A 150 -14.33 8.14 -10.67
C ARG A 150 -15.74 7.93 -11.18
N SER A 151 -16.64 7.48 -10.32
CA SER A 151 -18.04 7.22 -10.66
C SER A 151 -18.97 8.34 -10.17
N TYR A 152 -18.45 9.54 -9.93
CA TYR A 152 -19.19 10.64 -9.29
C TYR A 152 -20.46 11.02 -10.06
N GLU A 153 -20.32 11.27 -11.36
CA GLU A 153 -21.44 11.62 -12.25
C GLU A 153 -22.46 10.48 -12.34
N VAL A 154 -21.97 9.24 -12.49
CA VAL A 154 -22.80 8.04 -12.57
C VAL A 154 -23.61 7.83 -11.30
N LEU A 155 -22.99 7.99 -10.14
CA LEU A 155 -23.65 7.91 -8.84
C LEU A 155 -24.72 8.98 -8.69
N ASN A 156 -24.40 10.23 -9.04
CA ASN A 156 -25.37 11.32 -8.99
C ASN A 156 -26.55 11.07 -9.94
N ARG A 157 -26.29 10.67 -11.18
CA ARG A 157 -27.32 10.33 -12.18
C ARG A 157 -28.24 9.22 -11.67
N HIS A 158 -27.67 8.13 -11.14
CA HIS A 158 -28.48 7.05 -10.57
C HIS A 158 -29.37 7.55 -9.42
N PHE A 159 -28.84 8.40 -8.53
CA PHE A 159 -29.62 8.96 -7.43
C PHE A 159 -30.74 9.91 -7.92
N GLU A 160 -30.49 10.71 -8.97
CA GLU A 160 -31.52 11.54 -9.60
C GLU A 160 -32.61 10.69 -10.26
N ASN A 161 -32.23 9.69 -11.06
CA ASN A 161 -33.16 8.78 -11.73
C ASN A 161 -34.03 8.05 -10.68
N ALA A 162 -33.42 7.52 -9.62
CA ALA A 162 -34.13 6.84 -8.54
C ALA A 162 -35.00 7.78 -7.68
N ALA A 163 -34.66 9.06 -7.59
CA ALA A 163 -35.47 10.07 -6.92
C ALA A 163 -36.71 10.50 -7.73
N GLY A 164 -36.63 10.44 -9.06
CA GLY A 164 -37.70 10.76 -10.00
C GLY A 164 -38.59 9.56 -10.38
N ASP A 165 -38.13 8.33 -10.12
CA ASP A 165 -38.86 7.10 -10.46
C ASP A 165 -40.16 6.94 -9.65
N GLU A 166 -41.29 7.20 -10.29
CA GLU A 166 -42.62 7.14 -9.69
C GLU A 166 -43.01 5.74 -9.20
N THR A 167 -42.36 4.68 -9.70
CA THR A 167 -42.62 3.29 -9.29
C THR A 167 -42.06 2.98 -7.90
N ARG A 168 -41.11 3.79 -7.41
CA ARG A 168 -40.55 3.69 -6.05
C ARG A 168 -41.44 4.37 -5.03
N ASN A 169 -41.41 3.86 -3.80
CA ASN A 169 -42.17 4.46 -2.70
C ASN A 169 -41.62 5.85 -2.31
N SER A 170 -42.47 6.69 -1.71
CA SER A 170 -42.12 8.08 -1.38
C SER A 170 -40.90 8.21 -0.47
N LYS A 171 -40.71 7.26 0.45
CA LYS A 171 -39.58 7.24 1.40
C LYS A 171 -38.24 6.91 0.71
N GLU A 172 -38.24 5.96 -0.21
CA GLU A 172 -37.09 5.63 -1.05
C GLU A 172 -36.71 6.81 -1.92
N ARG A 173 -37.67 7.41 -2.63
CA ARG A 173 -37.42 8.60 -3.46
C ARG A 173 -36.83 9.74 -2.64
N GLN A 174 -37.35 9.99 -1.43
CA GLN A 174 -36.79 11.01 -0.54
C GLN A 174 -35.37 10.68 -0.08
N THR A 175 -35.06 9.40 0.14
CA THR A 175 -33.71 8.96 0.48
C THR A 175 -32.75 9.25 -0.68
N TYR A 176 -33.11 8.88 -1.91
CA TYR A 176 -32.30 9.14 -3.10
C TYR A 176 -32.12 10.64 -3.38
N ARG A 177 -33.14 11.48 -3.16
CA ARG A 177 -32.99 12.95 -3.21
C ARG A 177 -31.94 13.45 -2.23
N GLY A 178 -31.95 12.93 -1.00
CA GLY A 178 -30.94 13.30 0.00
C GLY A 178 -29.52 12.87 -0.40
N LEU A 179 -29.37 11.72 -1.05
CA LEU A 179 -28.08 11.25 -1.57
C LEU A 179 -27.59 12.10 -2.74
N ALA A 180 -28.46 12.41 -3.71
CA ALA A 180 -28.15 13.30 -4.84
C ALA A 180 -27.75 14.69 -4.33
N HIS A 181 -28.54 15.29 -3.43
CA HIS A 181 -28.22 16.61 -2.87
C HIS A 181 -26.89 16.62 -2.11
N ARG A 182 -26.47 15.49 -1.52
CA ARG A 182 -25.15 15.38 -0.89
C ARG A 182 -24.03 15.22 -1.92
N MET A 183 -24.25 14.48 -3.01
CA MET A 183 -23.32 14.45 -4.15
C MET A 183 -23.22 15.81 -4.86
N GLN A 184 -24.26 16.62 -4.83
CA GLN A 184 -24.23 17.96 -5.43
C GLN A 184 -23.69 19.03 -4.45
N SER A 185 -23.20 18.66 -3.26
CA SER A 185 -22.66 19.60 -2.29
C SER A 185 -21.20 19.95 -2.58
N LYS A 186 -20.91 21.25 -2.62
CA LYS A 186 -19.54 21.79 -2.71
C LYS A 186 -18.65 21.27 -1.57
N GLU A 187 -19.19 21.24 -0.36
CA GLU A 187 -18.52 20.79 0.85
C GLU A 187 -18.15 19.30 0.75
N PHE A 188 -19.08 18.45 0.31
CA PHE A 188 -18.81 17.03 0.15
C PHE A 188 -17.75 16.74 -0.93
N LEU A 189 -17.78 17.46 -2.06
CA LEU A 189 -16.76 17.29 -3.11
C LEU A 189 -15.35 17.64 -2.59
N CYS A 190 -15.23 18.72 -1.79
CA CYS A 190 -13.97 19.11 -1.16
C CYS A 190 -13.50 18.07 -0.15
N ASP A 191 -14.40 17.55 0.70
CA ASP A 191 -14.09 16.46 1.63
C ASP A 191 -13.61 15.21 0.87
N LEU A 192 -14.26 14.87 -0.24
CA LEU A 192 -13.89 13.73 -1.07
C LEU A 192 -12.50 13.91 -1.69
N GLY A 193 -12.17 15.11 -2.18
CA GLY A 193 -10.85 15.44 -2.72
C GLY A 193 -9.75 15.33 -1.67
N LEU A 194 -9.97 15.91 -0.49
CA LEU A 194 -9.05 15.83 0.66
C LEU A 194 -8.80 14.38 1.08
N MET A 195 -9.88 13.60 1.24
CA MET A 195 -9.80 12.20 1.62
C MET A 195 -9.13 11.35 0.54
N TYR A 196 -9.33 11.66 -0.74
CA TYR A 196 -8.64 10.98 -1.84
C TYR A 196 -7.13 11.18 -1.74
N ASP A 197 -6.67 12.43 -1.66
CA ASP A 197 -5.24 12.75 -1.65
C ASP A 197 -4.55 12.12 -0.42
N ALA A 198 -5.14 12.27 0.77
CA ALA A 198 -4.59 11.71 1.99
C ALA A 198 -4.56 10.18 1.97
N LEU A 199 -5.68 9.52 1.64
CA LEU A 199 -5.74 8.05 1.60
C LEU A 199 -4.87 7.46 0.48
N SER A 200 -4.63 8.18 -0.61
CA SER A 200 -3.70 7.76 -1.66
C SER A 200 -2.27 7.62 -1.13
N GLU A 201 -1.79 8.64 -0.41
CA GLU A 201 -0.45 8.62 0.21
C GLU A 201 -0.31 7.53 1.26
N LEU A 202 -1.33 7.36 2.11
CA LEU A 202 -1.32 6.32 3.14
C LEU A 202 -1.43 4.91 2.52
N ALA A 203 -2.21 4.72 1.46
CA ALA A 203 -2.31 3.45 0.75
C ALA A 203 -0.99 3.07 0.08
N ASN A 204 -0.31 4.05 -0.51
CA ASN A 204 1.02 3.86 -1.11
C ASN A 204 2.06 3.48 -0.04
N LEU A 205 2.04 4.14 1.13
CA LEU A 205 2.89 3.76 2.26
C LEU A 205 2.60 2.32 2.71
N SER A 206 1.32 1.99 2.94
CA SER A 206 0.85 0.66 3.34
C SER A 206 1.36 -0.45 2.40
N GLN A 207 1.27 -0.24 1.08
CA GLN A 207 1.74 -1.21 0.09
C GLN A 207 3.26 -1.37 0.09
N GLN A 208 4.00 -0.28 0.24
CA GLN A 208 5.46 -0.34 0.27
C GLN A 208 5.99 -0.99 1.55
N LEU A 209 5.32 -0.80 2.69
CA LEU A 209 5.65 -1.46 3.95
C LEU A 209 5.40 -2.98 3.92
N GLN A 210 4.57 -3.48 3.00
CA GLN A 210 4.33 -4.91 2.78
C GLN A 210 5.31 -5.55 1.78
N ALA A 211 6.19 -4.78 1.15
CA ALA A 211 7.13 -5.32 0.19
C ALA A 211 8.10 -6.30 0.87
N HIS A 212 8.25 -7.49 0.30
CA HIS A 212 9.14 -8.55 0.83
C HIS A 212 10.62 -8.11 0.97
N SER A 213 11.03 -7.07 0.24
CA SER A 213 12.39 -6.51 0.23
C SER A 213 12.55 -5.26 1.09
N ILE A 214 11.53 -4.87 1.86
CA ILE A 214 11.57 -3.67 2.69
C ILE A 214 12.60 -3.82 3.83
N THR A 215 13.42 -2.79 4.04
CA THR A 215 14.31 -2.68 5.21
C THR A 215 13.77 -1.67 6.20
N LEU A 216 14.16 -1.75 7.48
CA LEU A 216 13.74 -0.79 8.51
C LEU A 216 14.12 0.66 8.15
N LEU A 217 15.35 0.86 7.63
CA LEU A 217 15.81 2.17 7.16
C LEU A 217 14.94 2.69 6.02
N ARG A 218 14.54 1.81 5.09
CA ARG A 218 13.65 2.21 3.99
C ARG A 218 12.25 2.52 4.51
N ALA A 219 11.73 1.73 5.45
CA ALA A 219 10.43 1.97 6.08
C ALA A 219 10.39 3.33 6.81
N ASP A 220 11.43 3.67 7.58
CA ASP A 220 11.58 4.98 8.23
C ASP A 220 11.64 6.13 7.21
N HIS A 221 12.43 5.97 6.15
CA HIS A 221 12.49 6.96 5.08
C HIS A 221 11.13 7.18 4.40
N LEU A 222 10.39 6.10 4.12
CA LEU A 222 9.06 6.17 3.52
C LEU A 222 8.06 6.84 4.44
N LEU A 223 8.07 6.51 5.73
CA LEU A 223 7.24 7.16 6.75
C LEU A 223 7.50 8.67 6.78
N LYS A 224 8.77 9.08 6.92
CA LYS A 224 9.17 10.51 6.95
C LYS A 224 8.84 11.23 5.64
N ARG A 225 8.94 10.54 4.49
CA ARG A 225 8.48 11.08 3.20
C ARG A 225 6.97 11.33 3.24
N THR A 226 6.17 10.33 3.60
CA THR A 226 4.70 10.45 3.62
C THR A 226 4.25 11.55 4.58
N ILE A 227 4.84 11.66 5.77
CA ILE A 227 4.56 12.75 6.72
C ILE A 227 4.83 14.12 6.08
N ARG A 228 5.98 14.30 5.41
CA ARG A 228 6.29 15.56 4.72
C ARG A 228 5.30 15.90 3.61
N VAL A 229 4.86 14.90 2.83
CA VAL A 229 3.83 15.10 1.79
C VAL A 229 2.51 15.53 2.42
N LEU A 230 2.03 14.82 3.45
CA LEU A 230 0.80 15.18 4.15
C LEU A 230 0.89 16.56 4.83
N ALA A 231 2.06 16.93 5.36
CA ALA A 231 2.30 18.26 5.91
C ALA A 231 2.19 19.33 4.82
N SER A 232 2.74 19.08 3.63
CA SER A 232 2.65 20.02 2.50
C SER A 232 1.22 20.28 2.05
N PHE A 233 0.31 19.31 2.21
CA PHE A 233 -1.12 19.47 1.88
C PHE A 233 -1.83 20.54 2.73
N LYS A 234 -1.26 20.96 3.87
CA LYS A 234 -1.82 22.04 4.70
C LYS A 234 -1.70 23.42 4.05
N ASP A 235 -0.68 23.59 3.21
CA ASP A 235 -0.35 24.85 2.55
C ASP A 235 -0.67 24.79 1.06
N THR A 236 -0.38 23.65 0.42
CA THR A 236 -0.66 23.40 -0.99
C THR A 236 -1.56 22.17 -1.12
N PRO A 237 -2.86 22.34 -1.42
CA PRO A 237 -3.77 21.21 -1.53
C PRO A 237 -3.28 20.17 -2.54
N GLY A 238 -3.61 18.90 -2.28
CA GLY A 238 -3.30 17.79 -3.19
C GLY A 238 -4.03 17.91 -4.54
N GLU A 239 -3.71 17.01 -5.46
CA GLU A 239 -4.23 17.08 -6.84
C GLU A 239 -5.77 17.06 -6.87
N LYS A 240 -6.41 16.14 -6.14
CA LYS A 240 -7.88 16.02 -6.15
C LYS A 240 -8.55 17.09 -5.32
N SER A 241 -7.90 17.58 -4.28
CA SER A 241 -8.34 18.76 -3.55
C SER A 241 -8.34 20.01 -4.44
N LYS A 242 -7.30 20.21 -5.26
CA LYS A 242 -7.25 21.32 -6.25
C LYS A 242 -8.35 21.18 -7.30
N GLU A 243 -8.55 19.97 -7.83
CA GLU A 243 -9.61 19.67 -8.79
C GLU A 243 -11.00 19.98 -8.20
N ALA A 244 -11.26 19.57 -6.95
CA ALA A 244 -12.49 19.87 -6.22
C ALA A 244 -12.71 21.39 -6.01
N LEU A 245 -11.67 22.13 -5.62
CA LEU A 245 -11.73 23.58 -5.43
C LEU A 245 -12.00 24.32 -6.75
N ALA A 246 -11.39 23.89 -7.84
CA ALA A 246 -11.65 24.46 -9.16
C ALA A 246 -13.10 24.21 -9.60
N ALA A 247 -13.60 22.98 -9.41
CA ALA A 247 -15.00 22.63 -9.68
C ALA A 247 -15.99 23.42 -8.81
N GLN A 248 -15.65 23.64 -7.53
CA GLN A 248 -16.44 24.46 -6.62
C GLN A 248 -16.58 25.91 -7.12
N ALA A 249 -15.50 26.49 -7.65
CA ALA A 249 -15.48 27.83 -8.23
C ALA A 249 -16.30 27.91 -9.52
N LEU A 250 -16.24 26.87 -10.36
CA LEU A 250 -17.05 26.76 -11.58
C LEU A 250 -18.54 26.48 -11.30
N GLY A 251 -18.87 25.95 -10.11
CA GLY A 251 -20.23 25.59 -9.74
C GLY A 251 -20.72 24.26 -10.32
N GLN A 252 -19.81 23.44 -10.86
CA GLN A 252 -20.12 22.11 -11.38
C GLN A 252 -18.88 21.20 -11.33
N PHE A 253 -19.10 19.90 -11.15
CA PHE A 253 -18.06 18.87 -11.29
C PHE A 253 -18.47 17.91 -12.40
N GLY A 254 -17.77 18.00 -13.53
CA GLY A 254 -18.20 17.35 -14.75
C GLY A 254 -19.59 17.83 -15.16
N SER A 255 -20.56 16.93 -15.33
CA SER A 255 -21.96 17.26 -15.62
C SER A 255 -22.83 17.52 -14.37
N VAL A 256 -22.28 17.41 -13.16
CA VAL A 256 -23.05 17.52 -11.91
C VAL A 256 -23.03 18.96 -11.41
N PRO A 257 -24.18 19.65 -11.28
CA PRO A 257 -24.23 20.99 -10.70
C PRO A 257 -23.89 20.93 -9.21
N LEU A 258 -23.17 21.94 -8.72
CA LEU A 258 -22.74 22.03 -7.33
C LEU A 258 -23.40 23.21 -6.61
N HIS A 259 -23.99 22.93 -5.46
CA HIS A 259 -24.60 23.90 -4.57
C HIS A 259 -24.01 23.81 -3.16
N SER A 260 -24.12 24.91 -2.41
CA SER A 260 -23.68 24.94 -1.01
C SER A 260 -24.70 24.21 -0.13
N ASN A 261 -24.23 23.40 0.81
CA ASN A 261 -25.09 22.68 1.76
C ASN A 261 -24.76 23.06 3.19
N ALA A 262 -25.48 24.05 3.72
CA ALA A 262 -25.28 24.57 5.08
C ALA A 262 -25.46 23.53 6.21
N LYS A 263 -26.08 22.38 5.93
CA LYS A 263 -26.26 21.29 6.92
C LYS A 263 -25.02 20.39 7.04
N LEU A 264 -24.09 20.49 6.08
CA LEU A 264 -22.89 19.65 6.04
C LEU A 264 -21.74 20.42 6.68
N THR A 265 -21.18 19.87 7.75
CA THR A 265 -19.95 20.39 8.35
C THR A 265 -18.77 19.79 7.59
N PRO A 266 -18.04 20.57 6.76
CA PRO A 266 -16.89 20.05 6.03
C PRO A 266 -15.76 19.67 6.98
N ILE A 267 -14.89 18.79 6.51
CA ILE A 267 -13.66 18.41 7.21
C ILE A 267 -12.72 19.63 7.20
N ASN A 268 -12.27 20.05 8.38
CA ASN A 268 -11.20 21.03 8.48
C ASN A 268 -9.88 20.39 8.03
N ALA A 269 -9.44 20.71 6.81
CA ALA A 269 -8.27 20.10 6.19
C ALA A 269 -7.00 20.23 7.05
N LYS A 270 -6.74 21.41 7.63
CA LYS A 270 -5.53 21.63 8.45
C LYS A 270 -5.57 20.80 9.73
N GLN A 271 -6.72 20.75 10.40
CA GLN A 271 -6.90 19.93 11.60
C GLN A 271 -6.76 18.44 11.29
N PHE A 272 -7.42 17.97 10.23
CA PHE A 272 -7.38 16.58 9.78
C PHE A 272 -5.97 16.13 9.43
N LEU A 273 -5.25 16.88 8.59
CA LEU A 273 -3.89 16.56 8.20
C LEU A 273 -2.94 16.59 9.41
N GLN A 274 -3.11 17.54 10.34
CA GLN A 274 -2.29 17.61 11.54
C GLN A 274 -2.54 16.42 12.49
N SER A 275 -3.82 16.06 12.72
CA SER A 275 -4.17 14.88 13.53
C SER A 275 -3.60 13.61 12.90
N LEU A 276 -3.67 13.48 11.57
CA LEU A 276 -3.08 12.35 10.85
C LEU A 276 -1.56 12.26 11.03
N ILE A 277 -0.84 13.38 10.87
CA ILE A 277 0.62 13.43 11.08
C ILE A 277 0.97 13.03 12.51
N ASN A 278 0.32 13.64 13.51
CA ASN A 278 0.57 13.35 14.92
C ASN A 278 0.37 11.87 15.24
N ASN A 279 -0.74 11.29 14.77
CA ASN A 279 -1.03 9.88 15.02
C ASN A 279 -0.08 8.94 14.27
N MET A 280 0.36 9.29 13.07
CA MET A 280 1.40 8.54 12.36
C MET A 280 2.73 8.58 13.10
N GLU A 281 3.19 9.75 13.55
CA GLU A 281 4.44 9.89 14.31
C GLU A 281 4.37 9.10 15.61
N LYS A 282 3.30 9.27 16.38
CA LYS A 282 3.06 8.53 17.63
C LYS A 282 3.03 7.01 17.41
N ARG A 283 2.33 6.55 16.37
CA ARG A 283 2.07 5.13 16.17
C ARG A 283 3.14 4.44 15.38
N LEU A 284 4.02 5.10 14.62
CA LEU A 284 4.97 4.45 13.70
C LEU A 284 6.44 4.80 13.96
N SER A 285 6.73 5.69 14.90
CA SER A 285 8.10 6.00 15.30
C SER A 285 8.83 4.75 15.81
N PHE A 286 10.15 4.74 15.58
CA PHE A 286 11.07 3.68 16.00
C PHE A 286 11.74 3.97 17.35
N GLU A 287 11.40 5.10 18.00
CA GLU A 287 12.11 5.61 19.19
C GLU A 287 11.87 4.78 20.46
N GLU A 288 10.85 3.92 20.49
CA GLU A 288 10.59 3.01 21.63
C GLU A 288 11.36 1.67 21.57
N PHE A 289 12.21 1.44 20.54
CA PHE A 289 12.85 0.14 20.29
C PHE A 289 14.32 0.05 20.72
N ILE A 290 14.72 0.66 21.83
CA ILE A 290 16.03 0.39 22.44
C ILE A 290 15.86 -0.82 23.37
N PRO A 291 16.30 -2.04 23.01
CA PRO A 291 16.42 -3.10 23.99
C PRO A 291 17.43 -2.67 25.07
N PRO A 292 17.22 -3.03 26.35
CA PRO A 292 18.27 -2.84 27.35
C PRO A 292 19.57 -3.47 26.84
N PRO A 293 20.74 -2.85 27.08
CA PRO A 293 22.00 -3.36 26.57
C PRO A 293 22.14 -4.83 26.99
N CYS A 294 22.26 -5.72 26.01
CA CYS A 294 22.62 -7.10 26.28
C CYS A 294 23.90 -7.07 27.12
N ALA A 295 23.85 -7.67 28.31
CA ALA A 295 25.04 -7.87 29.12
C ALA A 295 26.09 -8.55 28.23
N ALA A 296 27.22 -7.88 28.04
CA ALA A 296 28.31 -8.41 27.25
C ALA A 296 28.70 -9.79 27.82
N PRO A 297 28.98 -10.79 26.97
CA PRO A 297 29.56 -12.03 27.45
C PRO A 297 30.90 -11.72 28.15
N PRO A 298 31.27 -12.50 29.20
CA PRO A 298 32.52 -12.27 29.92
C PRO A 298 33.68 -12.33 28.92
N VAL A 299 34.45 -11.24 28.89
CA VAL A 299 35.64 -11.12 28.05
C VAL A 299 36.70 -12.03 28.65
N ASP A 300 37.11 -13.04 27.88
CA ASP A 300 38.23 -13.90 28.22
C ASP A 300 39.53 -13.08 28.05
N GLU A 301 40.15 -12.74 29.18
CA GLU A 301 41.42 -11.99 29.24
C GLU A 301 42.57 -12.89 28.76
N THR A 302 42.81 -12.99 27.46
CA THR A 302 44.14 -13.32 26.95
C THR A 302 44.31 -12.87 25.49
N SER A 303 44.84 -11.66 25.26
CA SER A 303 45.84 -11.30 24.22
C SER A 303 45.94 -9.77 24.00
N PRO A 304 47.10 -9.25 23.56
CA PRO A 304 47.63 -7.96 24.03
C PRO A 304 47.16 -6.71 23.29
N GLN A 305 47.21 -5.61 24.03
CA GLN A 305 46.86 -4.24 23.65
C GLN A 305 47.70 -3.72 22.47
N VAL A 306 47.02 -3.16 21.46
CA VAL A 306 47.64 -2.24 20.49
C VAL A 306 47.18 -0.83 20.82
N VAL A 307 48.18 0.04 20.97
CA VAL A 307 48.15 1.41 21.46
C VAL A 307 47.29 2.32 20.57
N SER A 308 46.47 3.16 21.23
CA SER A 308 45.72 4.26 20.62
C SER A 308 46.60 5.50 20.59
N ASP A 309 46.74 6.14 19.44
CA ASP A 309 47.17 7.54 19.36
C ASP A 309 46.02 8.42 18.86
N GLN A 310 45.74 9.45 19.65
CA GLN A 310 44.83 10.55 19.39
C GLN A 310 45.43 11.49 18.34
N VAL A 311 44.64 12.01 17.39
CA VAL A 311 44.86 13.37 16.87
C VAL A 311 43.52 14.05 16.57
N ALA A 312 43.46 15.31 16.99
CA ALA A 312 42.34 16.22 17.07
C ALA A 312 41.86 16.81 15.73
N SER A 313 40.67 17.40 15.84
CA SER A 313 39.94 18.29 14.93
C SER A 313 40.79 19.28 14.12
N THR A 314 40.47 19.44 12.83
CA THR A 314 40.43 20.74 12.16
C THR A 314 39.42 20.75 11.02
N SER A 315 38.54 21.76 11.05
CA SER A 315 37.58 22.12 10.01
C SER A 315 38.27 23.02 8.99
N SER A 316 38.08 22.78 7.68
CA SER A 316 38.41 23.78 6.65
C SER A 316 37.55 23.58 5.41
N ALA A 317 36.81 24.65 5.10
CA ALA A 317 35.93 24.81 3.96
C ALA A 317 36.69 24.75 2.62
N ILE A 318 36.11 24.07 1.65
CA ILE A 318 36.59 24.05 0.27
C ILE A 318 35.86 25.15 -0.51
N SER A 319 36.62 26.19 -0.85
CA SER A 319 36.23 27.27 -1.75
C SER A 319 36.41 26.80 -3.20
N ILE A 320 35.35 26.83 -4.00
CA ILE A 320 35.41 26.56 -5.45
C ILE A 320 35.25 27.90 -6.17
N ASN A 321 36.33 28.38 -6.78
CA ASN A 321 36.33 29.45 -7.78
C ASN A 321 37.22 29.01 -8.93
N SER A 322 36.67 28.95 -10.14
CA SER A 322 37.27 29.49 -11.38
C SER A 322 36.56 28.91 -12.60
N PHE A 323 36.02 29.79 -13.48
CA PHE A 323 36.24 29.85 -14.94
C PHE A 323 35.30 30.90 -15.58
N PRO A 324 35.65 31.51 -16.73
CA PRO A 324 35.87 32.96 -16.81
C PRO A 324 34.79 33.75 -17.59
N SER A 325 34.79 35.06 -17.34
CA SER A 325 33.95 36.09 -17.95
C SER A 325 34.31 36.34 -19.42
N LEU A 326 33.29 36.42 -20.29
CA LEU A 326 33.38 36.93 -21.65
C LEU A 326 32.90 38.39 -21.69
N SER A 327 33.81 39.28 -22.09
CA SER A 327 33.57 40.70 -22.29
C SER A 327 32.83 40.96 -23.61
N ILE A 328 31.79 41.78 -23.58
CA ILE A 328 31.24 42.45 -24.77
C ILE A 328 31.20 43.95 -24.46
N ALA A 329 31.88 44.72 -25.31
CA ALA A 329 31.96 46.17 -25.26
C ALA A 329 30.62 46.82 -25.64
N LEU A 330 30.17 47.76 -24.82
CA LEU A 330 29.03 48.64 -25.09
C LEU A 330 29.54 49.92 -25.75
N VAL A 331 29.05 50.21 -26.95
CA VAL A 331 29.06 51.56 -27.53
C VAL A 331 27.71 52.20 -27.18
N GLN A 332 27.78 53.40 -26.60
CA GLN A 332 26.63 54.19 -26.16
C GLN A 332 25.87 54.77 -27.36
N ASP A 333 24.54 54.68 -27.32
CA ASP A 333 23.67 55.69 -27.92
C ASP A 333 22.44 55.90 -27.01
N GLU A 334 22.38 57.09 -26.39
CA GLU A 334 21.43 57.49 -25.36
C GLU A 334 20.13 58.01 -25.97
N THR A 335 19.29 57.15 -26.56
CA THR A 335 17.87 57.52 -26.83
C THR A 335 16.87 56.33 -26.89
N VAL A 336 17.29 55.09 -26.60
CA VAL A 336 16.41 53.89 -26.69
C VAL A 336 16.42 53.03 -25.40
N ALA A 337 17.03 53.52 -24.32
CA ALA A 337 17.45 52.71 -23.17
C ALA A 337 16.31 52.03 -22.37
N GLU A 338 15.09 52.58 -22.33
CA GLU A 338 13.99 51.95 -21.57
C GLU A 338 13.30 50.80 -22.31
N SER A 339 13.34 50.75 -23.65
CA SER A 339 12.68 49.67 -24.41
C SER A 339 13.58 48.44 -24.60
N THR A 340 14.91 48.63 -24.66
CA THR A 340 15.87 47.54 -24.90
C THR A 340 16.17 46.74 -23.64
N GLN A 341 16.17 47.38 -22.46
CA GLN A 341 16.40 46.70 -21.18
C GLN A 341 15.24 45.77 -20.82
N ALA A 342 13.99 46.20 -21.05
CA ALA A 342 12.79 45.37 -20.89
C ALA A 342 12.78 44.17 -21.85
N GLN A 343 13.18 44.34 -23.12
CA GLN A 343 13.29 43.24 -24.08
C GLN A 343 14.39 42.22 -23.71
N SER A 344 15.51 42.67 -23.14
CA SER A 344 16.60 41.78 -22.73
C SER A 344 16.27 40.91 -21.50
N VAL A 345 15.46 41.43 -20.58
CA VAL A 345 14.96 40.71 -19.39
C VAL A 345 13.93 39.65 -19.82
N VAL A 346 13.00 40.02 -20.70
CA VAL A 346 12.00 39.08 -21.25
C VAL A 346 12.67 37.94 -22.03
N ALA A 347 13.70 38.24 -22.83
CA ALA A 347 14.45 37.23 -23.57
C ALA A 347 15.24 36.26 -22.65
N ASN A 348 15.85 36.77 -21.57
CA ASN A 348 16.53 35.94 -20.58
C ASN A 348 15.56 35.07 -19.77
N GLN A 349 14.38 35.61 -19.44
CA GLN A 349 13.35 34.87 -18.74
C GLN A 349 12.77 33.74 -19.62
N ALA A 350 12.51 34.03 -20.90
CA ALA A 350 12.11 33.03 -21.88
C ALA A 350 13.19 31.93 -22.07
N LEU A 351 14.48 32.29 -22.02
CA LEU A 351 15.58 31.32 -22.10
C LEU A 351 15.68 30.43 -20.85
N GLN A 352 15.41 30.98 -19.66
CA GLN A 352 15.36 30.22 -18.41
C GLN A 352 14.16 29.28 -18.38
N GLU A 353 12.99 29.72 -18.84
CA GLU A 353 11.80 28.88 -19.01
C GLU A 353 12.06 27.73 -19.99
N TRP A 354 12.70 28.02 -21.13
CA TRP A 354 13.11 26.98 -22.09
C TRP A 354 14.07 25.94 -21.49
N ARG A 355 15.04 26.38 -20.68
CA ARG A 355 15.97 25.49 -19.99
C ARG A 355 15.27 24.65 -18.92
N ALA A 356 14.32 25.24 -18.20
CA ALA A 356 13.51 24.54 -17.20
C ALA A 356 12.63 23.47 -17.86
N ILE A 357 11.98 23.79 -18.98
CA ILE A 357 11.19 22.84 -19.76
C ILE A 357 12.06 21.67 -20.26
N ARG A 358 13.25 21.95 -20.80
CA ARG A 358 14.17 20.90 -21.27
C ARG A 358 14.66 20.02 -20.10
N ALA A 359 15.02 20.61 -18.97
CA ALA A 359 15.44 19.87 -17.78
C ALA A 359 14.31 18.97 -17.24
N GLN A 360 13.06 19.45 -17.27
CA GLN A 360 11.90 18.66 -16.90
C GLN A 360 11.67 17.49 -17.87
N GLN A 361 11.77 17.74 -19.18
CA GLN A 361 11.65 16.68 -20.20
C GLN A 361 12.76 15.62 -20.05
N ASP A 362 13.99 16.04 -19.77
CA ASP A 362 15.11 15.12 -19.50
C ASP A 362 14.87 14.30 -18.22
N GLN A 363 14.29 14.91 -17.19
CA GLN A 363 13.92 14.20 -15.95
C GLN A 363 12.79 13.20 -16.16
N GLU A 364 11.77 13.55 -16.93
CA GLU A 364 10.66 12.68 -17.31
C GLU A 364 11.16 11.50 -18.16
N TYR A 365 12.04 11.76 -19.13
CA TYR A 365 12.70 10.75 -19.95
C TYR A 365 13.50 9.75 -19.09
N ASN A 366 14.35 10.26 -18.19
CA ASN A 366 15.14 9.41 -17.29
C ASN A 366 14.26 8.58 -16.35
N THR A 367 13.14 9.14 -15.89
CA THR A 367 12.17 8.41 -15.06
C THR A 367 11.49 7.30 -15.85
N SER A 368 11.07 7.56 -17.09
CA SER A 368 10.50 6.55 -17.99
C SER A 368 11.49 5.44 -18.28
N LEU A 369 12.75 5.79 -18.55
CA LEU A 369 13.83 4.84 -18.81
C LEU A 369 14.05 3.88 -17.62
N LEU A 370 14.02 4.39 -16.39
CA LEU A 370 14.13 3.55 -15.18
C LEU A 370 12.94 2.60 -15.01
N VAL A 371 11.73 3.05 -15.34
CA VAL A 371 10.52 2.19 -15.31
C VAL A 371 10.63 1.07 -16.34
N ASP A 372 11.09 1.37 -17.55
CA ASP A 372 11.28 0.38 -18.61
C ASP A 372 12.40 -0.62 -18.26
N GLN A 373 13.50 -0.16 -17.68
CA GLN A 373 14.56 -1.03 -17.16
C GLN A 373 14.07 -1.95 -16.05
N GLU A 374 13.26 -1.46 -15.11
CA GLU A 374 12.65 -2.27 -14.05
C GLU A 374 11.66 -3.29 -14.64
N LYS A 375 10.88 -2.90 -15.65
CA LYS A 375 9.95 -3.79 -16.34
C LYS A 375 10.68 -4.92 -17.07
N GLU A 376 11.76 -4.62 -17.78
CA GLU A 376 12.58 -5.65 -18.43
C GLU A 376 13.31 -6.53 -17.40
N ARG A 377 13.82 -5.97 -16.29
CA ARG A 377 14.37 -6.76 -15.18
C ARG A 377 13.34 -7.76 -14.61
N LYS A 378 12.11 -7.31 -14.36
CA LYS A 378 11.02 -8.18 -13.87
C LYS A 378 10.66 -9.26 -14.88
N LYS A 379 10.63 -8.92 -16.17
CA LYS A 379 10.38 -9.87 -17.27
C LYS A 379 11.48 -10.92 -17.38
N LEU A 380 12.75 -10.53 -17.29
CA LEU A 380 13.89 -11.45 -17.26
C LEU A 380 13.88 -12.34 -16.01
N ALA A 381 13.57 -11.78 -14.84
CA ALA A 381 13.44 -12.55 -13.60
C ALA A 381 12.30 -13.58 -13.68
N TYR A 382 11.18 -13.20 -14.28
CA TYR A 382 10.05 -14.11 -14.54
C TYR A 382 10.43 -15.22 -15.52
N GLN A 383 11.10 -14.89 -16.63
CA GLN A 383 11.59 -15.87 -17.59
C GLN A 383 12.56 -16.86 -16.94
N ALA A 384 13.54 -16.38 -16.16
CA ALA A 384 14.47 -17.23 -15.43
C ALA A 384 13.78 -18.15 -14.40
N CYS A 385 12.74 -17.65 -13.73
CA CYS A 385 11.92 -18.46 -12.83
C CYS A 385 11.17 -19.56 -13.60
N GLU A 386 10.57 -19.22 -14.73
CA GLU A 386 9.86 -20.17 -15.58
C GLU A 386 10.78 -21.24 -16.18
N GLU A 387 12.00 -20.87 -16.59
CA GLU A 387 13.00 -21.84 -17.05
C GLU A 387 13.41 -22.81 -15.94
N ARG A 388 13.65 -22.32 -14.71
CA ARG A 388 13.94 -23.19 -13.56
C ARG A 388 12.78 -24.14 -13.27
N ARG A 389 11.55 -23.64 -13.32
CA ARG A 389 10.34 -24.43 -13.13
C ARG A 389 10.20 -25.51 -14.21
N GLN A 390 10.45 -25.18 -15.47
CA GLN A 390 10.41 -26.14 -16.59
C GLN A 390 11.48 -27.22 -16.44
N LYS A 391 12.72 -26.85 -16.09
CA LYS A 391 13.80 -27.81 -15.81
C LYS A 391 13.44 -28.75 -14.65
N ALA A 392 12.82 -28.23 -13.59
CA ALA A 392 12.38 -29.05 -12.46
C ALA A 392 11.27 -30.04 -12.85
N ILE A 393 10.30 -29.62 -13.66
CA ILE A 393 9.23 -30.50 -14.17
C ILE A 393 9.81 -31.59 -15.08
N GLU A 394 10.72 -31.23 -15.98
CA GLU A 394 11.35 -32.19 -16.90
C GLU A 394 12.20 -33.21 -16.12
N GLY A 395 12.98 -32.77 -15.13
CA GLY A 395 13.76 -33.67 -14.28
C GLY A 395 12.88 -34.65 -13.48
N ARG A 396 11.69 -34.22 -13.03
CA ARG A 396 10.70 -35.11 -12.39
C ARG A 396 10.15 -36.14 -13.37
N ARG A 397 9.82 -35.72 -14.59
CA ARG A 397 9.31 -36.61 -15.64
C ARG A 397 10.32 -37.68 -16.01
N GLN A 398 11.60 -37.31 -16.13
CA GLN A 398 12.68 -38.25 -16.40
C GLN A 398 12.83 -39.28 -15.27
N ARG A 399 12.84 -38.84 -14.01
CA ARG A 399 12.90 -39.76 -12.86
C ARG A 399 11.69 -40.70 -12.80
N LEU A 400 10.49 -40.19 -13.07
CA LEU A 400 9.28 -41.01 -13.09
C LEU A 400 9.29 -42.01 -14.26
N SER A 401 9.82 -41.63 -15.42
CA SER A 401 9.94 -42.55 -16.57
C SER A 401 10.90 -43.71 -16.32
N ALA A 402 11.84 -43.56 -15.37
CA ALA A 402 12.73 -44.62 -14.93
C ALA A 402 12.10 -45.57 -13.90
N CYS A 403 10.86 -45.29 -13.44
CA CYS A 403 10.14 -46.09 -12.46
C CYS A 403 8.88 -46.70 -13.11
N GLU A 404 8.92 -48.01 -13.41
CA GLU A 404 7.76 -48.71 -13.95
C GLU A 404 6.58 -48.67 -12.98
N GLU A 405 5.37 -48.55 -13.52
CA GLU A 405 4.15 -48.54 -12.73
C GLU A 405 3.82 -49.97 -12.25
N PRO A 406 3.68 -50.19 -10.93
CA PRO A 406 3.45 -51.53 -10.38
C PRO A 406 2.07 -52.07 -10.75
N SER A 407 2.02 -53.35 -11.14
CA SER A 407 0.77 -54.05 -11.50
C SER A 407 -0.17 -54.25 -10.32
N ASP A 408 0.36 -54.53 -9.13
CA ASP A 408 -0.33 -54.75 -7.85
C ASP A 408 -0.31 -53.52 -6.91
N GLY A 409 -0.13 -52.32 -7.46
CA GLY A 409 -0.08 -51.08 -6.68
C GLY A 409 -1.45 -50.48 -6.33
N ALA A 410 -1.52 -49.72 -5.25
CA ALA A 410 -2.67 -48.92 -4.87
C ALA A 410 -2.81 -47.70 -5.79
N LEU A 411 -3.98 -47.53 -6.42
CA LEU A 411 -4.24 -46.41 -7.33
C LEU A 411 -4.46 -45.10 -6.56
N ILE A 412 -3.58 -44.12 -6.76
CA ILE A 412 -3.72 -42.78 -6.21
C ILE A 412 -4.09 -41.82 -7.33
N LYS A 413 -5.17 -41.04 -7.14
CA LYS A 413 -5.63 -40.01 -8.08
C LYS A 413 -5.46 -38.63 -7.47
N PHE A 414 -4.87 -37.71 -8.22
CA PHE A 414 -4.65 -36.33 -7.81
C PHE A 414 -5.45 -35.38 -8.68
N LYS A 415 -6.26 -34.51 -8.05
CA LYS A 415 -7.04 -33.47 -8.73
C LYS A 415 -6.31 -32.13 -8.63
N TYR A 416 -5.96 -31.59 -9.79
CA TYR A 416 -5.24 -30.32 -9.90
C TYR A 416 -6.20 -29.12 -9.85
N PRO A 417 -5.73 -27.91 -9.51
CA PRO A 417 -6.56 -26.70 -9.44
C PRO A 417 -7.29 -26.31 -10.73
N ASN A 418 -6.84 -26.79 -11.89
CA ASN A 418 -7.50 -26.60 -13.18
C ASN A 418 -8.59 -27.66 -13.48
N GLY A 419 -8.88 -28.55 -12.53
CA GLY A 419 -9.87 -29.63 -12.67
C GLY A 419 -9.33 -30.91 -13.31
N HIS A 420 -8.10 -30.91 -13.84
CA HIS A 420 -7.46 -32.11 -14.39
C HIS A 420 -7.24 -33.15 -13.28
N ILE A 421 -7.48 -34.43 -13.58
CA ILE A 421 -7.23 -35.54 -12.66
C ILE A 421 -6.18 -36.44 -13.28
N ASN A 422 -5.10 -36.74 -12.56
CA ASN A 422 -4.09 -37.70 -12.98
C ASN A 422 -4.01 -38.85 -11.96
N GLY A 423 -3.84 -40.09 -12.41
CA GLY A 423 -3.72 -41.25 -11.53
C GLY A 423 -2.57 -42.17 -11.91
N ARG A 424 -1.90 -42.76 -10.91
CA ARG A 424 -0.86 -43.79 -11.06
C ARG A 424 -0.99 -44.76 -9.88
N LYS A 425 -0.71 -46.04 -10.13
CA LYS A 425 -0.57 -47.06 -9.07
C LYS A 425 0.76 -46.90 -8.34
N PHE A 426 0.74 -47.04 -7.03
CA PHE A 426 1.93 -47.00 -6.18
C PHE A 426 2.04 -48.26 -5.34
N SER A 427 3.24 -48.82 -5.25
CA SER A 427 3.54 -49.86 -4.25
C SER A 427 3.74 -49.20 -2.90
N LEU A 428 3.30 -49.85 -1.81
CA LEU A 428 3.57 -49.38 -0.44
C LEU A 428 5.07 -49.40 -0.09
N SER A 429 5.89 -50.07 -0.90
CA SER A 429 7.35 -50.11 -0.78
C SER A 429 8.07 -49.06 -1.63
N GLU A 430 7.37 -48.30 -2.49
CA GLU A 430 8.00 -47.24 -3.30
C GLU A 430 8.38 -46.03 -2.43
N PRO A 431 9.55 -45.39 -2.67
CA PRO A 431 9.89 -44.13 -2.01
C PRO A 431 8.85 -43.04 -2.29
N ILE A 432 8.48 -42.28 -1.24
CA ILE A 432 7.54 -41.15 -1.35
C ILE A 432 7.95 -40.09 -2.39
N GLN A 433 9.25 -40.03 -2.72
CA GLN A 433 9.78 -39.17 -3.77
C GLN A 433 9.15 -39.44 -5.15
N ILE A 434 8.76 -40.68 -5.43
CA ILE A 434 8.09 -41.05 -6.68
C ILE A 434 6.69 -40.43 -6.74
N LEU A 435 5.98 -40.37 -5.61
CA LEU A 435 4.70 -39.68 -5.49
C LEU A 435 4.85 -38.17 -5.71
N PHE A 436 5.90 -37.54 -5.13
CA PHE A 436 6.17 -36.12 -5.35
C PHE A 436 6.57 -35.80 -6.80
N ASP A 437 7.34 -36.66 -7.45
CA ASP A 437 7.67 -36.52 -8.86
C ASP A 437 6.41 -36.68 -9.74
N PHE A 438 5.50 -37.61 -9.39
CA PHE A 438 4.21 -37.81 -10.06
C PHE A 438 3.25 -36.62 -9.92
N VAL A 439 3.16 -36.00 -8.74
CA VAL A 439 2.32 -34.79 -8.52
C VAL A 439 2.95 -33.57 -9.19
N GLY A 440 4.29 -33.50 -9.23
CA GLY A 440 5.05 -32.35 -9.72
C GLY A 440 5.31 -32.29 -11.23
N GLN A 441 4.78 -33.24 -12.02
CA GLN A 441 5.03 -33.33 -13.47
C GLN A 441 4.06 -32.52 -14.35
N VAL A 442 2.95 -32.02 -13.78
CA VAL A 442 1.89 -31.34 -14.55
C VAL A 442 2.21 -29.86 -14.70
N LYS A 443 2.28 -29.39 -15.94
CA LYS A 443 2.43 -27.97 -16.27
C LYS A 443 1.09 -27.26 -16.05
N LEU A 444 0.87 -26.70 -14.86
CA LEU A 444 -0.27 -25.83 -14.61
C LEU A 444 -0.03 -24.44 -15.23
N PRO A 445 -1.04 -23.83 -15.87
CA PRO A 445 -0.95 -22.45 -16.32
C PRO A 445 -0.88 -21.53 -15.09
N VAL A 446 0.20 -20.77 -14.98
CA VAL A 446 0.29 -19.67 -14.02
C VAL A 446 -0.65 -18.58 -14.54
N LYS A 447 -1.67 -18.20 -13.76
CA LYS A 447 -2.41 -16.97 -14.06
C LYS A 447 -1.40 -15.84 -14.03
N SER A 448 -1.23 -15.16 -15.16
CA SER A 448 -0.39 -13.96 -15.27
C SER A 448 -0.76 -12.99 -14.12
N LEU A 449 0.23 -12.69 -13.28
CA LEU A 449 0.14 -11.64 -12.26
C LEU A 449 0.11 -10.26 -12.90
#